data_AF-A0A5Z4HZJ6-F1
#
_entry.id   AF-A0A5Z4HZJ6-F1
#
_cell.length_a   1.000
_cell.length_b   1.000
_cell.length_c   1.000
_cell.angle_alpha   90.00
_cell.angle_beta   90.00
_cell.angle_gamma   90.00
#
_symmetry.space_group_name_H-M   'P 1'
#
loop_
_entity.id
_entity.type
_entity.pdbx_description
1 polymer ?
#
loop_
_entity_poly.entity_id
_entity_poly.type
_entity_poly.pdbx_seq_one_letter_code
_entity_poly.pdbx_strand_id
1 'polypeptide(L)'
;HGIKPDYVLSLERIPLTSEFFNNDFGEFDKDIVFVCAGVVHPKTIEYLKNKTFIITQKILAFPYYINLKNFCYAAVGFSVAHMAYEFATHLSHKNIIFIGQDLAYAEDGFSHTKDYSNLDKHEGHFQRDKGKFQCLAYGGNGKAESSEVWTMFRFFLQDTISRNIISTTYNCTEGGARIEGTIEKPFLWACEKLLYKDLNKPFEKLEPLSLNKQNEFLLKAYYKVYQSIKHCRDFSKILSNDFEKIQSVYLNLNKKENDLNLAIRKIDEFKNKLENIKQMQDLYEILSTLLIQFELNLARIYVLNPKTKEDAFNKSILWIKEHLEFMELVYGHIKAQENALIKNILPLEEKLKERKLDKWMERVRR
;
A
#
# COMPACT_ATOMS: atom_id res chain seq x y z
N HIS A 1 -27.03 -18.05 -1.45
CA HIS A 1 -27.97 -17.14 -2.15
C HIS A 1 -27.86 -17.14 -3.67
N GLY A 2 -26.93 -17.88 -4.31
CA GLY A 2 -26.88 -17.97 -5.78
C GLY A 2 -26.53 -16.67 -6.51
N ILE A 3 -25.98 -15.68 -5.80
CA ILE A 3 -25.58 -14.39 -6.35
C ILE A 3 -24.19 -14.55 -6.96
N LYS A 4 -24.08 -14.40 -8.27
CA LYS A 4 -22.81 -14.47 -9.00
C LYS A 4 -22.19 -13.08 -9.09
N PRO A 5 -20.97 -12.84 -8.56
CA PRO A 5 -20.33 -11.54 -8.67
C PRO A 5 -19.75 -11.34 -10.07
N ASP A 6 -19.75 -10.09 -10.55
CA ASP A 6 -18.99 -9.71 -11.75
C ASP A 6 -17.49 -9.58 -11.43
N TYR A 7 -17.19 -9.04 -10.25
CA TYR A 7 -15.83 -8.76 -9.80
C TYR A 7 -15.60 -9.32 -8.41
N VAL A 8 -14.44 -9.94 -8.21
CA VAL A 8 -13.97 -10.39 -6.89
C VAL A 8 -12.64 -9.72 -6.59
N LEU A 9 -12.55 -8.95 -5.50
CA LEU A 9 -11.38 -8.15 -5.19
C LEU A 9 -10.51 -8.80 -4.11
N SER A 10 -9.20 -8.59 -4.19
CA SER A 10 -8.25 -9.04 -3.18
C SER A 10 -7.18 -7.98 -2.90
N LEU A 11 -7.04 -7.61 -1.63
CA LEU A 11 -6.04 -6.62 -1.17
C LEU A 11 -4.92 -7.26 -0.34
N GLU A 12 -5.24 -8.33 0.39
CA GLU A 12 -4.43 -8.82 1.49
C GLU A 12 -3.19 -9.61 1.05
N ARG A 13 -2.12 -9.47 1.84
CA ARG A 13 -0.78 -9.99 1.52
C ARG A 13 -0.35 -11.18 2.38
N ILE A 14 -1.29 -11.84 3.04
CA ILE A 14 -1.02 -12.97 3.92
C ILE A 14 -1.45 -14.31 3.29
N PRO A 15 -0.78 -15.43 3.62
CA PRO A 15 -1.17 -16.74 3.10
C PRO A 15 -2.62 -17.10 3.43
N LEU A 16 -3.09 -16.75 4.64
CA LEU A 16 -4.44 -17.08 5.12
C LEU A 16 -5.54 -16.61 4.16
N THR A 17 -5.41 -15.40 3.62
CA THR A 17 -6.38 -14.82 2.70
C THR A 17 -6.25 -15.36 1.28
N SER A 18 -5.09 -15.92 0.91
CA SER A 18 -4.94 -16.61 -0.38
C SER A 18 -5.76 -17.89 -0.43
N GLU A 19 -5.94 -18.58 0.69
CA GLU A 19 -6.67 -19.85 0.74
C GLU A 19 -8.16 -19.69 0.38
N PHE A 20 -8.73 -18.48 0.43
CA PHE A 20 -10.07 -18.21 -0.11
C PHE A 20 -10.18 -18.48 -1.62
N PHE A 21 -9.06 -18.36 -2.35
CA PHE A 21 -9.00 -18.65 -3.78
C PHE A 21 -8.61 -20.10 -4.08
N ASN A 22 -8.24 -20.89 -3.07
CA ASN A 22 -7.89 -22.30 -3.19
C ASN A 22 -9.14 -23.20 -3.25
N ASN A 23 -10.04 -22.89 -4.18
CA ASN A 23 -11.28 -23.60 -4.39
C ASN A 23 -11.59 -23.68 -5.88
N ASP A 24 -12.21 -24.77 -6.29
CA ASP A 24 -12.76 -24.94 -7.64
C ASP A 24 -14.29 -24.83 -7.59
N PHE A 25 -14.82 -23.71 -8.07
CA PHE A 25 -16.26 -23.48 -8.19
C PHE A 25 -16.79 -23.81 -9.60
N GLY A 26 -15.95 -24.37 -10.48
CA GLY A 26 -16.33 -24.80 -11.83
C GLY A 26 -16.98 -23.68 -12.66
N GLU A 27 -18.13 -23.98 -13.27
CA GLU A 27 -18.88 -23.05 -14.12
C GLU A 27 -19.38 -21.79 -13.38
N PHE A 28 -19.45 -21.82 -12.04
CA PHE A 28 -19.86 -20.64 -11.28
C PHE A 28 -18.86 -19.47 -11.47
N ASP A 29 -17.56 -19.79 -11.54
CA ASP A 29 -16.48 -18.81 -11.69
C ASP A 29 -16.34 -18.27 -13.12
N LYS A 30 -17.07 -18.84 -14.08
CA LYS A 30 -17.05 -18.38 -15.48
C LYS A 30 -17.41 -16.90 -15.55
N ASP A 31 -16.71 -16.11 -16.36
CA ASP A 31 -16.95 -14.68 -16.56
C ASP A 31 -16.74 -13.79 -15.32
N ILE A 32 -16.31 -14.33 -14.17
CA ILE A 32 -15.90 -13.52 -13.01
C ILE A 32 -14.51 -12.93 -13.29
N VAL A 33 -14.34 -11.64 -13.01
CA VAL A 33 -13.04 -10.97 -13.08
C VAL A 33 -12.48 -10.76 -11.69
N PHE A 34 -11.35 -11.40 -11.40
CA PHE A 34 -10.64 -11.25 -10.13
C PHE A 34 -9.71 -10.03 -10.19
N VAL A 35 -9.89 -9.07 -9.30
CA VAL A 35 -9.11 -7.82 -9.27
C VAL A 35 -8.20 -7.83 -8.04
N CYS A 36 -6.90 -8.09 -8.25
CA CYS A 36 -5.95 -8.23 -7.16
C CYS A 36 -5.03 -7.01 -7.05
N ALA A 37 -4.77 -6.57 -5.81
CA ALA A 37 -3.72 -5.60 -5.55
C ALA A 37 -2.34 -6.19 -5.91
N GLY A 38 -1.43 -5.36 -6.42
CA GLY A 38 -0.07 -5.78 -6.82
C GLY A 38 0.80 -6.32 -5.68
N VAL A 39 0.30 -6.28 -4.44
CA VAL A 39 0.98 -6.74 -3.21
C VAL A 39 0.33 -7.98 -2.60
N VAL A 40 -0.68 -8.58 -3.25
CA VAL A 40 -1.29 -9.82 -2.74
C VAL A 40 -0.24 -10.92 -2.62
N HIS A 41 -0.50 -11.87 -1.72
CA HIS A 41 0.41 -12.99 -1.52
C HIS A 41 0.53 -13.84 -2.81
N PRO A 42 1.73 -14.34 -3.20
CA PRO A 42 1.93 -15.05 -4.47
C PRO A 42 1.01 -16.24 -4.73
N LYS A 43 0.60 -16.97 -3.67
CA LYS A 43 -0.39 -18.06 -3.77
C LYS A 43 -1.73 -17.61 -4.36
N THR A 44 -2.17 -16.37 -4.09
CA THR A 44 -3.40 -15.83 -4.69
C THR A 44 -3.27 -15.85 -6.22
N ILE A 45 -2.14 -15.39 -6.76
CA ILE A 45 -1.90 -15.40 -8.20
C ILE A 45 -1.80 -16.84 -8.73
N GLU A 46 -1.17 -17.74 -7.98
CA GLU A 46 -1.09 -19.15 -8.33
C GLU A 46 -2.46 -19.81 -8.49
N TYR A 47 -3.35 -19.65 -7.50
CA TYR A 47 -4.70 -20.21 -7.52
C TYR A 47 -5.59 -19.58 -8.60
N LEU A 48 -5.29 -18.35 -9.02
CA LEU A 48 -6.05 -17.63 -10.05
C LEU A 48 -5.51 -17.83 -11.48
N LYS A 49 -4.42 -18.60 -11.69
CA LYS A 49 -3.76 -18.75 -13.02
C LYS A 49 -4.69 -19.15 -14.16
N ASN A 50 -5.73 -19.95 -13.86
CA ASN A 50 -6.70 -20.44 -14.85
C ASN A 50 -8.00 -19.62 -14.87
N LYS A 51 -8.08 -18.53 -14.09
CA LYS A 51 -9.23 -17.63 -14.01
C LYS A 51 -8.88 -16.30 -14.68
N THR A 52 -9.90 -15.51 -15.02
CA THR A 52 -9.68 -14.16 -15.52
C THR A 52 -9.33 -13.25 -14.36
N PHE A 53 -8.07 -12.81 -14.26
CA PHE A 53 -7.65 -11.88 -13.22
C PHE A 53 -6.85 -10.69 -13.77
N ILE A 54 -6.95 -9.57 -13.07
CA ILE A 54 -6.17 -8.37 -13.30
C ILE A 54 -5.39 -8.02 -12.05
N ILE A 55 -4.17 -7.53 -12.23
CA ILE A 55 -3.36 -6.96 -11.16
C ILE A 55 -3.40 -5.45 -11.29
N THR A 56 -3.85 -4.77 -10.24
CA THR A 56 -3.78 -3.32 -10.13
C THR A 56 -2.82 -2.92 -9.02
N GLN A 57 -1.94 -1.98 -9.30
CA GLN A 57 -0.92 -1.58 -8.33
C GLN A 57 -1.53 -0.74 -7.20
N LYS A 58 -1.06 -0.99 -5.97
CA LYS A 58 -1.32 -0.11 -4.83
C LYS A 58 -0.64 1.25 -5.06
N ILE A 59 -1.20 2.32 -4.49
CA ILE A 59 -0.57 3.65 -4.53
C ILE A 59 0.67 3.63 -3.63
N LEU A 60 1.81 3.25 -4.22
CA LEU A 60 3.10 3.16 -3.58
C LEU A 60 4.17 3.83 -4.47
N ALA A 61 5.29 4.23 -3.87
CA ALA A 61 6.31 5.01 -4.59
C ALA A 61 7.01 4.19 -5.68
N PHE A 62 7.28 2.90 -5.44
CA PHE A 62 7.94 2.07 -6.44
C PHE A 62 7.04 1.77 -7.66
N PRO A 63 5.77 1.34 -7.53
CA PRO A 63 4.84 1.26 -8.64
C PRO A 63 4.67 2.58 -9.41
N TYR A 64 4.68 3.73 -8.71
CA TYR A 64 4.65 5.04 -9.35
C TYR A 64 5.91 5.29 -10.19
N TYR A 65 7.08 4.93 -9.68
CA TYR A 65 8.35 5.02 -10.40
C TYR A 65 8.38 4.15 -11.68
N ILE A 66 7.83 2.92 -11.60
CA ILE A 66 7.69 2.00 -12.74
C ILE A 66 6.79 2.62 -13.84
N ASN A 67 5.84 3.46 -13.45
CA ASN A 67 5.07 4.34 -14.35
C ASN A 67 4.18 3.60 -15.37
N LEU A 68 3.53 2.51 -14.93
CA LEU A 68 2.51 1.79 -15.71
C LEU A 68 1.10 2.33 -15.44
N LYS A 69 0.91 3.65 -15.57
CA LYS A 69 -0.27 4.38 -15.09
C LYS A 69 -1.62 3.77 -15.48
N ASN A 70 -1.73 3.22 -16.69
CA ASN A 70 -2.97 2.60 -17.19
C ASN A 70 -3.38 1.31 -16.47
N PHE A 71 -2.49 0.74 -15.65
CA PHE A 71 -2.68 -0.51 -14.90
C PHE A 71 -2.52 -0.31 -13.39
N CYS A 72 -2.51 0.93 -12.92
CA CYS A 72 -2.22 1.28 -11.53
C CYS A 72 -3.41 1.97 -10.86
N TYR A 73 -3.36 2.01 -9.52
CA TYR A 73 -4.12 2.92 -8.67
C TYR A 73 -5.61 2.65 -8.46
N ALA A 74 -6.09 1.42 -8.73
CA ALA A 74 -7.41 0.99 -8.26
C ALA A 74 -7.34 0.29 -6.89
N ALA A 75 -6.17 -0.25 -6.49
CA ALA A 75 -5.95 -0.78 -5.14
C ALA A 75 -5.69 0.34 -4.12
N VAL A 76 -6.75 1.08 -3.78
CA VAL A 76 -6.71 2.23 -2.87
C VAL A 76 -7.31 1.88 -1.50
N GLY A 77 -6.76 2.49 -0.46
CA GLY A 77 -7.25 2.37 0.91
C GLY A 77 -6.65 1.20 1.71
N PHE A 78 -7.26 0.97 2.87
CA PHE A 78 -6.74 0.08 3.91
C PHE A 78 -7.50 -1.24 4.04
N SER A 79 -8.56 -1.45 3.25
CA SER A 79 -9.35 -2.67 3.26
C SER A 79 -9.87 -2.96 1.85
N VAL A 80 -10.29 -4.21 1.60
CA VAL A 80 -10.87 -4.61 0.31
C VAL A 80 -12.14 -3.82 -0.02
N ALA A 81 -12.89 -3.37 0.98
CA ALA A 81 -14.08 -2.53 0.79
C ALA A 81 -13.73 -1.13 0.25
N HIS A 82 -12.64 -0.51 0.71
CA HIS A 82 -12.16 0.75 0.13
C HIS A 82 -11.76 0.57 -1.33
N MET A 83 -11.02 -0.50 -1.62
CA MET A 83 -10.64 -0.86 -2.98
C MET A 83 -11.87 -1.10 -3.87
N ALA A 84 -12.91 -1.74 -3.35
CA ALA A 84 -14.16 -1.98 -4.07
C ALA A 84 -14.92 -0.68 -4.36
N TYR A 85 -14.98 0.22 -3.38
CA TYR A 85 -15.60 1.53 -3.56
C TYR A 85 -14.89 2.32 -4.66
N GLU A 86 -13.56 2.44 -4.56
CA GLU A 86 -12.74 3.15 -5.54
C GLU A 86 -12.77 2.50 -6.92
N PHE A 87 -12.80 1.17 -6.98
CA PHE A 87 -12.98 0.47 -8.25
C PHE A 87 -14.34 0.81 -8.89
N ALA A 88 -15.42 0.83 -8.10
CA ALA A 88 -16.76 1.16 -8.60
C ALA A 88 -16.88 2.62 -9.07
N THR A 89 -16.21 3.57 -8.41
CA THR A 89 -16.17 4.98 -8.84
C THR A 89 -15.38 5.15 -10.15
N HIS A 90 -14.24 4.46 -10.31
CA HIS A 90 -13.48 4.48 -11.57
C HIS A 90 -14.26 3.89 -12.75
N LEU A 91 -15.10 2.88 -12.50
CA LEU A 91 -16.05 2.35 -13.49
C LEU A 91 -17.25 3.28 -13.74
N SER A 92 -17.31 4.43 -13.05
CA SER A 92 -18.36 5.43 -13.19
C SER A 92 -19.77 4.88 -12.90
N HIS A 93 -19.87 3.93 -11.97
CA HIS A 93 -21.18 3.47 -11.52
C HIS A 93 -21.93 4.63 -10.86
N LYS A 94 -23.17 4.86 -11.31
CA LYS A 94 -24.02 5.94 -10.80
C LYS A 94 -24.48 5.69 -9.36
N ASN A 95 -24.78 4.44 -9.01
CA ASN A 95 -25.24 4.05 -7.69
C ASN A 95 -24.26 3.02 -7.12
N ILE A 96 -23.78 3.25 -5.90
CA ILE A 96 -22.96 2.29 -5.14
C ILE A 96 -23.77 1.91 -3.91
N ILE A 97 -23.99 0.62 -3.67
CA ILE A 97 -24.84 0.10 -2.59
C ILE A 97 -23.98 -0.79 -1.69
N PHE A 98 -23.91 -0.46 -0.40
CA PHE A 98 -23.21 -1.28 0.59
C PHE A 98 -24.13 -2.33 1.20
N ILE A 99 -23.67 -3.58 1.21
CA ILE A 99 -24.32 -4.72 1.84
C ILE A 99 -23.25 -5.46 2.64
N GLY A 100 -23.49 -5.67 3.94
CA GLY A 100 -22.53 -6.33 4.83
C GLY A 100 -21.28 -5.48 5.13
N GLN A 101 -21.35 -4.16 4.94
CA GLN A 101 -20.29 -3.24 5.35
C GLN A 101 -20.56 -2.76 6.78
N ASP A 102 -20.53 -3.67 7.74
CA ASP A 102 -20.98 -3.40 9.11
C ASP A 102 -20.09 -2.37 9.82
N LEU A 103 -18.75 -2.55 9.75
CA LEU A 103 -17.77 -1.74 10.51
C LEU A 103 -18.07 -1.66 12.02
N ALA A 104 -18.80 -2.65 12.51
CA ALA A 104 -19.27 -2.79 13.88
C ALA A 104 -19.42 -4.27 14.21
N TYR A 105 -19.41 -4.59 15.50
CA TYR A 105 -19.75 -5.91 15.99
C TYR A 105 -21.26 -6.12 15.94
N ALA A 106 -21.70 -7.35 15.70
CA ALA A 106 -23.08 -7.76 15.86
C ALA A 106 -23.52 -7.67 17.35
N GLU A 107 -24.82 -7.71 17.61
CA GLU A 107 -25.37 -7.64 18.98
C GLU A 107 -24.86 -8.76 19.90
N ASP A 108 -24.58 -9.94 19.33
CA ASP A 108 -23.99 -11.08 20.02
C ASP A 108 -22.46 -10.98 20.19
N GLY A 109 -21.86 -9.87 19.75
CA GLY A 109 -20.44 -9.56 19.86
C GLY A 109 -19.57 -10.21 18.78
N PHE A 110 -20.15 -10.94 17.82
CA PHE A 110 -19.37 -11.51 16.73
C PHE A 110 -18.94 -10.45 15.72
N SER A 111 -17.75 -10.64 15.15
CA SER A 111 -17.19 -9.76 14.12
C SER A 111 -17.52 -10.21 12.70
N HIS A 112 -17.93 -11.47 12.53
CA HIS A 112 -18.21 -12.12 11.27
C HIS A 112 -19.38 -13.10 11.45
N THR A 113 -19.92 -13.61 10.35
CA THR A 113 -20.91 -14.69 10.39
C THR A 113 -20.30 -15.98 10.94
N LYS A 114 -21.15 -16.85 11.51
CA LYS A 114 -20.70 -18.08 12.20
C LYS A 114 -20.03 -19.10 11.29
N ASP A 115 -20.25 -19.01 9.99
CA ASP A 115 -19.66 -19.86 8.95
C ASP A 115 -18.33 -19.33 8.40
N TYR A 116 -17.84 -18.18 8.89
CA TYR A 116 -16.54 -17.65 8.49
C TYR A 116 -15.39 -18.57 8.92
N SER A 117 -14.58 -19.04 7.96
CA SER A 117 -13.58 -20.09 8.19
C SER A 117 -12.47 -19.72 9.17
N ASN A 118 -12.25 -18.42 9.44
CA ASN A 118 -11.20 -17.93 10.33
C ASN A 118 -11.77 -17.23 11.57
N LEU A 119 -12.98 -17.59 11.99
CA LEU A 119 -13.66 -16.96 13.12
C LEU A 119 -12.85 -17.05 14.43
N ASP A 120 -12.13 -18.15 14.61
CA ASP A 120 -11.23 -18.40 15.74
C ASP A 120 -10.15 -17.31 15.89
N LYS A 121 -9.72 -16.71 14.78
CA LYS A 121 -8.73 -15.61 14.78
C LYS A 121 -9.28 -14.29 15.33
N HIS A 122 -10.57 -14.23 15.61
CA HIS A 122 -11.25 -13.04 16.13
C HIS A 122 -11.78 -13.22 17.56
N GLU A 123 -11.47 -14.33 18.21
CA GLU A 123 -11.84 -14.56 19.61
C GLU A 123 -11.24 -13.47 20.53
N GLY A 124 -12.05 -12.97 21.46
CA GLY A 124 -11.66 -11.93 22.42
C GLY A 124 -11.56 -10.51 21.85
N HIS A 125 -11.69 -10.31 20.54
CA HIS A 125 -11.62 -8.97 19.93
C HIS A 125 -12.73 -8.05 20.45
N PHE A 126 -13.96 -8.56 20.55
CA PHE A 126 -15.07 -7.79 21.10
C PHE A 126 -14.79 -7.35 22.54
N GLN A 127 -14.37 -8.25 23.41
CA GLN A 127 -14.06 -7.94 24.82
C GLN A 127 -12.91 -6.93 24.94
N ARG A 128 -11.91 -7.03 24.06
CA ARG A 128 -10.79 -6.08 23.98
C ARG A 128 -11.28 -4.67 23.65
N ASP A 129 -12.23 -4.55 22.71
CA ASP A 129 -12.64 -3.27 22.12
C ASP A 129 -13.89 -2.65 22.75
N LYS A 130 -14.69 -3.47 23.45
CA LYS A 130 -15.99 -3.09 24.03
C LYS A 130 -15.89 -1.80 24.84
N GLY A 131 -16.72 -0.83 24.49
CA GLY A 131 -16.80 0.48 25.15
C GLY A 131 -15.64 1.43 24.86
N LYS A 132 -14.59 0.99 24.15
CA LYS A 132 -13.46 1.85 23.74
C LYS A 132 -13.72 2.53 22.40
N PHE A 133 -14.33 1.81 21.48
CA PHE A 133 -14.63 2.29 20.14
C PHE A 133 -16.13 2.13 19.87
N GLN A 134 -16.84 3.25 19.86
CA GLN A 134 -18.27 3.29 19.58
C GLN A 134 -18.56 4.33 18.51
N CYS A 135 -19.61 4.09 17.74
CA CYS A 135 -20.09 5.02 16.73
C CYS A 135 -21.61 5.07 16.68
N LEU A 136 -22.18 6.04 15.97
CA LEU A 136 -23.61 6.03 15.70
C LEU A 136 -23.97 4.79 14.90
N ALA A 137 -25.01 4.07 15.32
CA ALA A 137 -25.56 2.97 14.54
C ALA A 137 -26.31 3.50 13.32
N TYR A 138 -26.48 2.64 12.31
CA TYR A 138 -27.36 2.88 11.18
C TYR A 138 -28.73 3.44 11.63
N GLY A 139 -29.27 4.41 10.88
CA GLY A 139 -30.51 5.11 11.22
C GLY A 139 -30.32 6.27 12.20
N GLY A 140 -29.10 6.47 12.72
CA GLY A 140 -28.73 7.62 13.56
C GLY A 140 -29.19 7.52 15.02
N ASN A 141 -29.82 6.41 15.41
CA ASN A 141 -30.29 6.18 16.77
C ASN A 141 -29.42 5.13 17.45
N GLY A 142 -28.92 5.45 18.65
CA GLY A 142 -28.11 4.52 19.45
C GLY A 142 -26.65 4.45 19.02
N LYS A 143 -25.94 3.45 19.55
CA LYS A 143 -24.51 3.25 19.33
C LYS A 143 -24.23 1.83 18.87
N ALA A 144 -23.30 1.69 17.95
CA ALA A 144 -22.72 0.41 17.55
C ALA A 144 -21.32 0.28 18.14
N GLU A 145 -21.03 -0.89 18.74
CA GLU A 145 -19.68 -1.26 19.18
C GLU A 145 -18.81 -1.53 17.97
N SER A 146 -17.58 -1.04 17.97
CA SER A 146 -16.64 -1.15 16.85
C SER A 146 -15.22 -1.41 17.37
N SER A 147 -14.24 -1.33 16.48
CA SER A 147 -12.81 -1.45 16.80
C SER A 147 -12.05 -0.21 16.34
N GLU A 148 -10.80 -0.09 16.79
CA GLU A 148 -9.89 0.96 16.31
C GLU A 148 -9.75 0.93 14.78
N VAL A 149 -9.50 -0.26 14.24
CA VAL A 149 -9.27 -0.47 12.80
C VAL A 149 -10.54 -0.17 11.99
N TRP A 150 -11.70 -0.62 12.45
CA TRP A 150 -12.96 -0.30 11.76
C TRP A 150 -13.35 1.16 11.89
N THR A 151 -13.01 1.82 12.99
CA THR A 151 -13.17 3.27 13.13
C THR A 151 -12.31 4.01 12.11
N MET A 152 -11.04 3.62 11.96
CA MET A 152 -10.16 4.16 10.93
C MET A 152 -10.70 3.89 9.51
N PHE A 153 -11.17 2.67 9.24
CA PHE A 153 -11.77 2.32 7.95
C PHE A 153 -13.00 3.16 7.66
N ARG A 154 -13.89 3.34 8.65
CA ARG A 154 -15.09 4.16 8.50
C ARG A 154 -14.73 5.60 8.15
N PHE A 155 -13.78 6.23 8.84
CA PHE A 155 -13.37 7.58 8.52
C PHE A 155 -12.71 7.70 7.14
N PHE A 156 -11.87 6.75 6.75
CA PHE A 156 -11.28 6.75 5.41
C PHE A 156 -12.35 6.58 4.32
N LEU A 157 -13.32 5.70 4.53
CA LEU A 157 -14.44 5.50 3.60
C LEU A 157 -15.30 6.77 3.48
N GLN A 158 -15.62 7.43 4.59
CA GLN A 158 -16.36 8.69 4.62
C GLN A 158 -15.61 9.82 3.89
N ASP A 159 -14.31 9.95 4.13
CA ASP A 159 -13.43 10.90 3.44
C ASP A 159 -13.41 10.63 1.93
N THR A 160 -13.35 9.35 1.53
CA THR A 160 -13.43 8.94 0.12
C THR A 160 -14.79 9.27 -0.51
N ILE A 161 -15.89 8.96 0.19
CA ILE A 161 -17.25 9.29 -0.25
C ILE A 161 -17.43 10.81 -0.38
N SER A 162 -16.87 11.60 0.54
CA SER A 162 -16.98 13.07 0.53
C SER A 162 -16.36 13.72 -0.72
N ARG A 163 -15.37 13.06 -1.32
CA ARG A 163 -14.72 13.49 -2.56
C ARG A 163 -15.36 12.89 -3.82
N ASN A 164 -16.28 11.94 -3.66
CA ASN A 164 -16.98 11.32 -4.78
C ASN A 164 -18.02 12.29 -5.35
N ILE A 165 -17.82 12.69 -6.61
CA ILE A 165 -18.76 13.54 -7.36
C ILE A 165 -19.53 12.78 -8.45
N ILE A 166 -19.26 11.49 -8.62
CA ILE A 166 -19.77 10.66 -9.71
C ILE A 166 -20.97 9.84 -9.26
N SER A 167 -20.89 9.24 -8.08
CA SER A 167 -21.83 8.21 -7.63
C SER A 167 -22.66 8.66 -6.43
N THR A 168 -23.92 8.25 -6.39
CA THR A 168 -24.73 8.25 -5.16
C THR A 168 -24.42 6.99 -4.37
N THR A 169 -24.03 7.15 -3.10
CA THR A 169 -23.68 6.02 -2.24
C THR A 169 -24.80 5.72 -1.26
N TYR A 170 -25.25 4.47 -1.22
CA TYR A 170 -26.29 3.96 -0.33
C TYR A 170 -25.69 3.01 0.69
N ASN A 171 -26.01 3.19 1.97
CA ASN A 171 -25.75 2.18 2.98
C ASN A 171 -27.02 1.36 3.17
N CYS A 172 -26.96 0.05 2.89
CA CYS A 172 -28.05 -0.89 3.11
C CYS A 172 -27.73 -1.91 4.21
N THR A 173 -26.74 -1.62 5.05
CA THR A 173 -26.29 -2.50 6.14
C THR A 173 -26.92 -2.04 7.46
N GLU A 174 -28.14 -2.48 7.73
CA GLU A 174 -29.01 -1.97 8.81
C GLU A 174 -28.50 -2.27 10.22
N GLY A 175 -27.73 -3.35 10.40
CA GLY A 175 -27.12 -3.72 11.69
C GLY A 175 -25.76 -3.06 11.96
N GLY A 176 -25.25 -2.27 11.01
CA GLY A 176 -23.90 -1.74 11.04
C GLY A 176 -23.77 -0.33 11.63
N ALA A 177 -22.56 0.21 11.51
CA ALA A 177 -22.25 1.59 11.79
C ALA A 177 -22.89 2.53 10.76
N ARG A 178 -23.26 3.73 11.21
CA ARG A 178 -23.55 4.85 10.33
C ARG A 178 -22.25 5.30 9.64
N ILE A 179 -22.31 5.37 8.32
CA ILE A 179 -21.23 5.85 7.45
C ILE A 179 -21.70 7.19 6.86
N GLU A 180 -21.10 8.28 7.30
CA GLU A 180 -21.45 9.62 6.81
C GLU A 180 -21.17 9.79 5.30
N GLY A 181 -21.99 10.62 4.65
CA GLY A 181 -21.97 10.78 3.19
C GLY A 181 -22.76 9.72 2.42
N THR A 182 -23.22 8.65 3.09
CA THR A 182 -24.14 7.67 2.49
C THR A 182 -25.62 8.02 2.73
N ILE A 183 -26.49 7.53 1.85
CA ILE A 183 -27.94 7.53 2.06
C ILE A 183 -28.34 6.17 2.63
N GLU A 184 -28.86 6.16 3.85
CA GLU A 184 -29.36 4.95 4.50
C GLU A 184 -30.71 4.53 3.90
N LYS A 185 -30.76 3.31 3.36
CA LYS A 185 -31.99 2.68 2.83
C LYS A 185 -31.96 1.18 3.09
N PRO A 186 -33.09 0.53 3.41
CA PRO A 186 -33.16 -0.93 3.46
C PRO A 186 -32.72 -1.55 2.12
N PHE A 187 -32.08 -2.72 2.15
CA PHE A 187 -31.66 -3.38 0.90
C PHE A 187 -32.84 -3.69 -0.02
N LEU A 188 -34.01 -4.06 0.55
CA LEU A 188 -35.24 -4.26 -0.21
C LEU A 188 -35.64 -3.01 -1.02
N TRP A 189 -35.51 -1.82 -0.45
CA TRP A 189 -35.77 -0.57 -1.18
C TRP A 189 -34.83 -0.42 -2.38
N ALA A 190 -33.55 -0.76 -2.21
CA ALA A 190 -32.59 -0.70 -3.31
C ALA A 190 -32.95 -1.71 -4.41
N CYS A 191 -33.38 -2.92 -4.05
CA CYS A 191 -33.90 -3.91 -5.00
C CYS A 191 -35.06 -3.35 -5.82
N GLU A 192 -36.07 -2.80 -5.14
CA GLU A 192 -37.31 -2.33 -5.78
C GLU A 192 -37.13 -1.03 -6.59
N LYS A 193 -36.17 -0.17 -6.21
CA LYS A 193 -36.02 1.17 -6.82
C LYS A 193 -34.80 1.31 -7.72
N LEU A 194 -33.73 0.55 -7.47
CA LEU A 194 -32.47 0.67 -8.19
C LEU A 194 -32.13 -0.57 -9.01
N LEU A 195 -32.54 -1.77 -8.56
CA LEU A 195 -32.16 -3.06 -9.17
C LEU A 195 -33.36 -3.82 -9.80
N TYR A 196 -34.45 -3.12 -10.12
CA TYR A 196 -35.68 -3.72 -10.62
C TYR A 196 -35.66 -4.07 -12.12
N LYS A 197 -34.62 -3.65 -12.85
CA LYS A 197 -34.46 -3.93 -14.28
C LYS A 197 -33.41 -4.99 -14.46
N ASP A 198 -33.74 -6.01 -15.25
CA ASP A 198 -32.72 -6.84 -15.86
C ASP A 198 -32.02 -6.01 -16.95
N LEU A 199 -30.72 -5.79 -16.77
CA LEU A 199 -29.93 -4.97 -17.69
C LEU A 199 -29.05 -5.92 -18.51
N ASN A 200 -29.18 -5.86 -19.83
CA ASN A 200 -28.10 -6.31 -20.71
C ASN A 200 -26.89 -5.43 -20.43
N LYS A 201 -25.92 -5.97 -19.67
CA LYS A 201 -24.72 -5.26 -19.23
C LYS A 201 -24.02 -4.66 -20.46
N PRO A 202 -24.08 -3.33 -20.67
CA PRO A 202 -23.62 -2.71 -21.91
C PRO A 202 -22.11 -2.45 -21.86
N PHE A 203 -21.36 -3.22 -21.07
CA PHE A 203 -19.94 -2.98 -20.87
C PHE A 203 -19.20 -3.42 -22.12
N GLU A 204 -18.46 -2.49 -22.70
CA GLU A 204 -17.52 -2.83 -23.75
C GLU A 204 -16.52 -3.83 -23.20
N LYS A 205 -16.34 -4.94 -23.92
CA LYS A 205 -15.38 -5.95 -23.52
C LYS A 205 -13.98 -5.35 -23.61
N LEU A 206 -13.26 -5.38 -22.48
CA LEU A 206 -11.86 -4.96 -22.47
C LEU A 206 -11.04 -6.00 -23.24
N GLU A 207 -10.58 -5.61 -24.42
CA GLU A 207 -9.67 -6.43 -25.19
C GLU A 207 -8.22 -6.27 -24.69
N PRO A 208 -7.43 -7.35 -24.67
CA PRO A 208 -6.01 -7.25 -24.36
C PRO A 208 -5.32 -6.25 -25.28
N LEU A 209 -4.31 -5.54 -24.76
CA LEU A 209 -3.47 -4.67 -25.58
C LEU A 209 -2.85 -5.46 -26.75
N SER A 210 -2.59 -4.77 -27.86
CA SER A 210 -1.83 -5.38 -28.96
C SER A 210 -0.46 -5.89 -28.47
N LEU A 211 0.03 -6.96 -29.08
CA LEU A 211 1.31 -7.57 -28.71
C LEU A 211 2.46 -6.54 -28.68
N ASN A 212 2.48 -5.61 -29.63
CA ASN A 212 3.47 -4.54 -29.68
C ASN A 212 3.39 -3.61 -28.46
N LYS A 213 2.18 -3.24 -28.02
CA LYS A 213 1.99 -2.44 -26.81
C LYS A 213 2.34 -3.21 -25.54
N GLN A 214 2.01 -4.50 -25.46
CA GLN A 214 2.46 -5.35 -24.35
C GLN A 214 4.00 -5.39 -24.28
N ASN A 215 4.67 -5.63 -25.41
CA ASN A 215 6.14 -5.65 -25.50
C ASN A 215 6.76 -4.30 -25.11
N GLU A 216 6.17 -3.18 -25.53
CA GLU A 216 6.58 -1.84 -25.13
C GLU A 216 6.53 -1.67 -23.59
N PHE A 217 5.44 -2.07 -22.96
CA PHE A 217 5.30 -1.98 -21.50
C PHE A 217 6.25 -2.91 -20.75
N LEU A 218 6.46 -4.14 -21.22
CA LEU A 218 7.44 -5.06 -20.65
C LEU A 218 8.85 -4.46 -20.66
N LEU A 219 9.27 -3.88 -21.79
CA LEU A 219 10.58 -3.23 -21.92
C LEU A 219 10.71 -1.97 -21.05
N LYS A 220 9.65 -1.15 -20.94
CA LYS A 220 9.64 0.02 -20.04
C LYS A 220 9.78 -0.38 -18.57
N ALA A 221 9.04 -1.40 -18.14
CA ALA A 221 9.14 -1.94 -16.79
C ALA A 221 10.55 -2.47 -16.52
N TYR A 222 11.10 -3.25 -17.46
CA TYR A 222 12.46 -3.80 -17.36
C TYR A 222 13.52 -2.71 -17.23
N TYR A 223 13.45 -1.70 -18.10
CA TYR A 223 14.33 -0.54 -18.04
C TYR A 223 14.26 0.15 -16.67
N LYS A 224 13.07 0.43 -16.16
CA LYS A 224 12.89 1.08 -14.85
C LYS A 224 13.47 0.24 -13.71
N VAL A 225 13.19 -1.06 -13.65
CA VAL A 225 13.76 -1.94 -12.62
C VAL A 225 15.29 -1.94 -12.70
N TYR A 226 15.87 -2.03 -13.91
CA TYR A 226 17.32 -2.01 -14.09
C TYR A 226 17.95 -0.67 -13.68
N GLN A 227 17.29 0.46 -14.00
CA GLN A 227 17.74 1.77 -13.53
C GLN A 227 17.72 1.87 -12.00
N SER A 228 16.72 1.29 -11.33
CA SER A 228 16.69 1.26 -9.87
C SER A 228 17.80 0.39 -9.26
N ILE A 229 18.12 -0.76 -9.88
CA ILE A 229 19.28 -1.58 -9.47
C ILE A 229 20.57 -0.77 -9.61
N LYS A 230 20.77 -0.07 -10.74
CA LYS A 230 21.92 0.79 -10.96
C LYS A 230 21.97 1.93 -9.93
N HIS A 231 20.84 2.57 -9.67
CA HIS A 231 20.72 3.63 -8.67
C HIS A 231 21.13 3.13 -7.28
N CYS A 232 20.66 1.96 -6.85
CA CYS A 232 21.07 1.34 -5.58
C CYS A 232 22.59 1.18 -5.49
N ARG A 233 23.23 0.70 -6.56
CA ARG A 233 24.70 0.50 -6.62
C ARG A 233 25.47 1.81 -6.53
N ASP A 234 25.06 2.78 -7.33
CA ASP A 234 25.75 4.07 -7.41
C ASP A 234 25.57 4.85 -6.11
N PHE A 235 24.35 4.87 -5.57
CA PHE A 235 24.08 5.53 -4.30
C PHE A 235 24.74 4.83 -3.11
N SER A 236 24.82 3.49 -3.10
CA SER A 236 25.60 2.75 -2.08
C SER A 236 27.05 3.23 -2.01
N LYS A 237 27.70 3.48 -3.16
CA LYS A 237 29.09 3.97 -3.20
C LYS A 237 29.20 5.40 -2.66
N ILE A 238 28.23 6.25 -3.02
CA ILE A 238 28.16 7.63 -2.50
C ILE A 238 28.02 7.59 -0.97
N LEU A 239 27.11 6.76 -0.45
CA LEU A 239 26.88 6.58 0.98
C LEU A 239 28.13 6.11 1.72
N SER A 240 28.80 5.07 1.23
CA SER A 240 30.04 4.58 1.85
C SER A 240 31.11 5.67 1.90
N ASN A 241 31.30 6.41 0.81
CA ASN A 241 32.28 7.50 0.77
C ASN A 241 31.92 8.66 1.72
N ASP A 242 30.64 9.02 1.82
CA ASP A 242 30.19 10.07 2.74
C ASP A 242 30.31 9.61 4.20
N PHE A 243 29.96 8.36 4.48
CA PHE A 243 30.09 7.74 5.80
C PHE A 243 31.54 7.76 6.29
N GLU A 244 32.49 7.26 5.48
CA GLU A 244 33.91 7.25 5.85
C GLU A 244 34.44 8.66 6.14
N LYS A 245 34.02 9.66 5.36
CA LYS A 245 34.40 11.06 5.58
C LYS A 245 33.84 11.62 6.88
N ILE A 246 32.58 11.34 7.21
CA ILE A 246 31.94 11.83 8.44
C ILE A 246 32.51 11.08 9.64
N GLN A 247 32.66 9.76 9.55
CA GLN A 247 33.23 8.91 10.59
C GLN A 247 34.67 9.31 10.92
N SER A 248 35.50 9.60 9.91
CA SER A 248 36.86 10.10 10.11
C SER A 248 36.87 11.43 10.87
N VAL A 249 35.98 12.38 10.55
CA VAL A 249 35.86 13.63 11.32
C VAL A 249 35.44 13.31 12.76
N TYR A 250 34.41 12.47 12.93
CA TYR A 250 33.88 12.08 14.24
C TYR A 250 34.93 11.46 15.17
N LEU A 251 35.74 10.52 14.66
CA LEU A 251 36.78 9.84 15.45
C LEU A 251 37.93 10.78 15.88
N ASN A 252 38.12 11.90 15.17
CA ASN A 252 39.16 12.88 15.46
C ASN A 252 38.64 14.12 16.23
N LEU A 253 37.38 14.12 16.68
CA LEU A 253 36.79 15.24 17.42
C LEU A 253 37.53 15.48 18.74
N ASN A 254 38.13 16.67 18.88
CA ASN A 254 39.01 17.03 20.01
C ASN A 254 38.50 18.24 20.82
N LYS A 255 37.18 18.38 20.96
CA LYS A 255 36.49 19.54 21.60
C LYS A 255 36.66 20.89 20.87
N LYS A 256 37.16 20.92 19.63
CA LYS A 256 37.20 22.14 18.80
C LYS A 256 35.90 22.35 18.02
N GLU A 257 35.41 23.59 18.04
CA GLU A 257 34.17 24.00 17.36
C GLU A 257 34.24 23.85 15.83
N ASN A 258 35.41 24.07 15.22
CA ASN A 258 35.61 23.91 13.77
C ASN A 258 35.39 22.48 13.28
N ASP A 259 35.78 21.48 14.09
CA ASP A 259 35.65 20.07 13.70
C ASP A 259 34.19 19.60 13.78
N LEU A 260 33.41 20.12 14.75
CA LEU A 260 31.96 19.92 14.83
C LEU A 260 31.23 20.52 13.63
N ASN A 261 31.53 21.77 13.29
CA ASN A 261 30.91 22.45 12.15
C ASN A 261 31.19 21.72 10.83
N LEU A 262 32.39 21.13 10.70
CA LEU A 262 32.73 20.31 9.55
C LEU A 262 31.89 19.02 9.47
N ALA A 263 31.71 18.32 10.60
CA ALA A 263 30.87 17.12 10.65
C ALA A 263 29.42 17.43 10.29
N ILE A 264 28.85 18.49 10.89
CA ILE A 264 27.48 18.94 10.63
C ILE A 264 27.29 19.26 9.14
N ARG A 265 28.18 20.06 8.54
CA ARG A 265 28.10 20.39 7.11
C ARG A 265 28.11 19.14 6.22
N LYS A 266 28.96 18.16 6.53
CA LYS A 266 29.02 16.90 5.76
C LYS A 266 27.74 16.07 5.90
N ILE A 267 27.17 16.05 7.11
CA ILE A 267 25.89 15.39 7.37
C ILE A 267 24.76 16.09 6.59
N ASP A 268 24.71 17.42 6.59
CA ASP A 268 23.73 18.18 5.82
C ASP A 268 23.86 17.92 4.31
N GLU A 269 25.08 17.85 3.78
CA GLU A 269 25.33 17.47 2.39
C GLU A 269 24.79 16.07 2.07
N PHE A 270 24.94 15.11 3.00
CA PHE A 270 24.37 13.77 2.86
C PHE A 270 22.83 13.80 2.91
N LYS A 271 22.23 14.47 3.92
CA LYS A 271 20.77 14.58 4.08
C LYS A 271 20.12 15.17 2.83
N ASN A 272 20.70 16.22 2.26
CA ASN A 272 20.21 16.85 1.04
C ASN A 272 20.15 15.89 -0.16
N LYS A 273 21.08 14.91 -0.24
CA LYS A 273 21.03 13.87 -1.29
C LYS A 273 19.90 12.88 -1.01
N LEU A 274 19.76 12.43 0.24
CA LEU A 274 18.76 11.44 0.66
C LEU A 274 17.32 11.97 0.59
N GLU A 275 17.12 13.24 0.92
CA GLU A 275 15.78 13.87 0.97
C GLU A 275 15.35 14.42 -0.39
N ASN A 276 16.17 14.30 -1.44
CA ASN A 276 15.80 14.70 -2.78
C ASN A 276 14.78 13.73 -3.39
N ILE A 277 13.49 13.99 -3.13
CA ILE A 277 12.35 13.15 -3.54
C ILE A 277 12.38 12.83 -5.05
N LYS A 278 12.79 13.78 -5.90
CA LYS A 278 12.83 13.56 -7.35
C LYS A 278 13.87 12.53 -7.75
N GLN A 279 15.02 12.51 -7.07
CA GLN A 279 16.10 11.56 -7.34
C GLN A 279 15.87 10.22 -6.63
N MET A 280 15.25 10.25 -5.45
CA MET A 280 15.05 9.07 -4.58
C MET A 280 13.71 8.37 -4.79
N GLN A 281 12.97 8.68 -5.85
CA GLN A 281 11.60 8.21 -6.03
C GLN A 281 11.46 6.67 -5.98
N ASP A 282 12.40 5.94 -6.57
CA ASP A 282 12.42 4.47 -6.58
C ASP A 282 12.84 3.87 -5.24
N LEU A 283 13.50 4.64 -4.38
CA LEU A 283 13.92 4.24 -3.04
C LEU A 283 13.03 4.82 -1.94
N TYR A 284 12.11 5.72 -2.29
CA TYR A 284 11.31 6.45 -1.32
C TYR A 284 10.43 5.53 -0.46
N GLU A 285 9.94 4.45 -1.05
CA GLU A 285 9.12 3.45 -0.35
C GLU A 285 9.86 2.82 0.84
N ILE A 286 11.13 2.47 0.66
CA ILE A 286 11.94 1.83 1.70
C ILE A 286 12.59 2.85 2.65
N LEU A 287 12.80 4.09 2.19
CA LEU A 287 13.51 5.12 2.97
C LEU A 287 12.57 6.00 3.80
N SER A 288 11.33 6.22 3.36
CA SER A 288 10.39 7.15 4.02
C SER A 288 10.09 6.77 5.47
N THR A 289 9.78 5.50 5.73
CA THR A 289 9.51 5.00 7.09
C THR A 289 10.75 5.05 7.98
N LEU A 290 11.91 4.72 7.41
CA LEU A 290 13.20 4.80 8.09
C LEU A 290 13.54 6.26 8.49
N LEU A 291 13.30 7.22 7.58
CA LEU A 291 13.50 8.65 7.84
C LEU A 291 12.58 9.15 8.95
N ILE A 292 11.30 8.76 8.95
CA ILE A 292 10.36 9.13 10.01
C ILE A 292 10.83 8.60 11.36
N GLN A 293 11.23 7.33 11.44
CA GLN A 293 11.74 6.74 12.68
C GLN A 293 13.01 7.46 13.17
N PHE A 294 13.91 7.78 12.24
CA PHE A 294 15.13 8.53 12.54
C PHE A 294 14.81 9.92 13.11
N GLU A 295 13.94 10.69 12.46
CA GLU A 295 13.57 12.04 12.92
C GLU A 295 12.88 12.01 14.30
N LEU A 296 12.07 10.99 14.58
CA LEU A 296 11.48 10.78 15.92
C LEU A 296 12.54 10.49 16.99
N ASN A 297 13.57 9.71 16.65
CA ASN A 297 14.70 9.47 17.56
C ASN A 297 15.51 10.76 17.77
N LEU A 298 15.76 11.50 16.70
CA LEU A 298 16.54 12.74 16.71
C LEU A 298 15.85 13.84 17.54
N ALA A 299 14.51 13.90 17.51
CA ALA A 299 13.72 14.82 18.32
C ALA A 299 14.04 14.73 19.82
N ARG A 300 14.37 13.53 20.33
CA ARG A 300 14.78 13.31 21.73
C ARG A 300 16.08 14.03 22.08
N ILE A 301 16.99 14.14 21.12
CA ILE A 301 18.25 14.87 21.28
C ILE A 301 17.99 16.36 21.25
N TYR A 302 17.16 16.84 20.31
CA TYR A 302 16.86 18.27 20.18
C TYR A 302 16.29 18.87 21.47
N VAL A 303 15.45 18.13 22.21
CA VAL A 303 14.84 18.60 23.47
C VAL A 303 15.76 18.53 24.69
N LEU A 304 16.97 17.97 24.57
CA LEU A 304 17.97 18.03 25.65
C LEU A 304 18.35 19.49 25.92
N ASN A 305 18.34 19.88 27.19
CA ASN A 305 18.61 21.24 27.66
C ASN A 305 20.03 21.31 28.27
N PRO A 306 21.08 21.55 27.46
CA PRO A 306 22.45 21.59 27.96
C PRO A 306 22.63 22.76 28.93
N LYS A 307 23.28 22.51 30.08
CA LYS A 307 23.55 23.53 31.11
C LYS A 307 24.95 24.10 31.03
N THR A 308 25.86 23.32 30.46
CA THR A 308 27.27 23.69 30.29
C THR A 308 27.68 23.65 28.83
N LYS A 309 28.85 24.24 28.51
CA LYS A 309 29.47 24.09 27.17
C LYS A 309 29.82 22.62 26.87
N GLU A 310 30.18 21.85 27.89
CA GLU A 310 30.45 20.42 27.74
C GLU A 310 29.18 19.63 27.42
N ASP A 311 28.05 19.97 28.06
CA ASP A 311 26.76 19.35 27.72
C ASP A 311 26.35 19.67 26.27
N ALA A 312 26.56 20.90 25.82
CA ALA A 312 26.27 21.31 24.45
C ALA A 312 27.17 20.57 23.44
N PHE A 313 28.45 20.39 23.79
CA PHE A 313 29.38 19.58 23.01
C PHE A 313 28.92 18.12 22.94
N ASN A 314 28.62 17.49 24.08
CA ASN A 314 28.17 16.10 24.16
C ASN A 314 26.83 15.88 23.43
N LYS A 315 25.91 16.84 23.49
CA LYS A 315 24.66 16.82 22.70
C LYS A 315 24.96 16.79 21.20
N SER A 316 25.95 17.55 20.75
CA SER A 316 26.38 17.56 19.33
C SER A 316 27.03 16.24 18.92
N ILE A 317 27.84 15.64 19.80
CA ILE A 317 28.41 14.30 19.59
C ILE A 317 27.32 13.25 19.44
N LEU A 318 26.31 13.28 20.31
CA LEU A 318 25.17 12.36 20.24
C LEU A 318 24.40 12.54 18.92
N TRP A 319 24.17 13.79 18.50
CA TRP A 319 23.53 14.10 17.23
C TRP A 319 24.32 13.54 16.03
N ILE A 320 25.65 13.71 15.99
CA ILE A 320 26.50 13.16 14.92
C ILE A 320 26.45 11.62 14.93
N LYS A 321 26.49 11.01 16.12
CA LYS A 321 26.45 9.55 16.28
C LYS A 321 25.15 8.96 15.72
N GLU A 322 23.99 9.53 16.05
CA GLU A 322 22.71 9.06 15.50
C GLU A 322 22.67 9.15 13.97
N HIS A 323 23.26 10.18 13.37
CA HIS A 323 23.34 10.29 11.91
C HIS A 323 24.23 9.21 11.29
N LEU A 324 25.35 8.86 11.93
CA LEU A 324 26.21 7.76 11.48
C LEU A 324 25.46 6.41 11.52
N GLU A 325 24.76 6.12 12.63
CA GLU A 325 23.93 4.91 12.75
C GLU A 325 22.80 4.89 11.70
N PHE A 326 22.17 6.04 11.45
CA PHE A 326 21.17 6.16 10.40
C PHE A 326 21.74 5.90 9.00
N MET A 327 22.94 6.38 8.69
CA MET A 327 23.60 6.11 7.40
C MET A 327 23.85 4.62 7.18
N GLU A 328 24.24 3.89 8.22
CA GLU A 328 24.41 2.42 8.16
C GLU A 328 23.07 1.71 7.87
N LEU A 329 22.00 2.13 8.55
CA LEU A 329 20.66 1.61 8.29
C LEU A 329 20.20 1.89 6.86
N VAL A 330 20.41 3.10 6.35
CA VAL A 330 20.10 3.49 4.97
C VAL A 330 20.87 2.60 3.98
N TYR A 331 22.16 2.39 4.21
CA TYR A 331 22.97 1.49 3.39
C TYR A 331 22.41 0.07 3.38
N GLY A 332 22.06 -0.47 4.55
CA GLY A 332 21.47 -1.81 4.67
C GLY A 332 20.15 -1.95 3.89
N HIS A 333 19.27 -0.96 3.95
CA HIS A 333 18.00 -0.96 3.21
C HIS A 333 18.22 -0.90 1.69
N ILE A 334 19.17 -0.09 1.22
CA ILE A 334 19.50 -0.01 -0.21
C ILE A 334 20.07 -1.33 -0.72
N LYS A 335 20.90 -2.02 0.08
CA LYS A 335 21.39 -3.36 -0.27
C LYS A 335 20.28 -4.40 -0.30
N ALA A 336 19.36 -4.36 0.66
CA ALA A 336 18.19 -5.25 0.66
C ALA A 336 17.34 -5.02 -0.60
N GLN A 337 17.12 -3.76 -0.99
CA GLN A 337 16.39 -3.40 -2.21
C GLN A 337 17.10 -3.87 -3.48
N GLU A 338 18.42 -3.63 -3.60
CA GLU A 338 19.22 -4.11 -4.73
C GLU A 338 19.04 -5.63 -4.91
N ASN A 339 19.20 -6.39 -3.82
CA ASN A 339 19.07 -7.84 -3.82
C ASN A 339 17.65 -8.29 -4.18
N ALA A 340 16.63 -7.61 -3.64
CA ALA A 340 15.23 -7.91 -3.94
C ALA A 340 14.91 -7.68 -5.42
N LEU A 341 15.39 -6.58 -6.00
CA LEU A 341 15.18 -6.27 -7.43
C LEU A 341 15.89 -7.28 -8.33
N ILE A 342 17.15 -7.63 -8.04
CA ILE A 342 17.92 -8.63 -8.82
C ILE A 342 17.23 -10.00 -8.75
N LYS A 343 16.77 -10.42 -7.57
CA LYS A 343 16.11 -11.72 -7.40
C LYS A 343 14.79 -11.78 -8.16
N ASN A 344 13.99 -10.70 -8.12
CA ASN A 344 12.62 -10.71 -8.61
C ASN A 344 12.45 -10.22 -10.05
N ILE A 345 13.51 -9.76 -10.73
CA ILE A 345 13.45 -9.38 -12.15
C ILE A 345 13.39 -10.59 -13.10
N LEU A 346 13.78 -11.78 -12.63
CA LEU A 346 13.93 -12.98 -13.47
C LEU A 346 12.67 -13.35 -14.29
N PRO A 347 11.44 -13.37 -13.74
CA PRO A 347 10.26 -13.70 -14.54
C PRO A 347 10.00 -12.70 -15.68
N LEU A 348 10.35 -11.43 -15.48
CA LEU A 348 10.26 -10.41 -16.52
C LEU A 348 11.31 -10.65 -17.62
N GLU A 349 12.53 -11.04 -17.24
CA GLU A 349 13.57 -11.40 -18.21
C GLU A 349 13.19 -12.62 -19.04
N GLU A 350 12.67 -13.67 -18.40
CA GLU A 350 12.15 -14.86 -19.08
C GLU A 350 11.05 -14.49 -20.06
N LYS A 351 10.08 -13.65 -19.64
CA LYS A 351 9.02 -13.18 -20.53
C LYS A 351 9.54 -12.40 -21.72
N LEU A 352 10.55 -11.54 -21.54
CA LEU A 352 11.15 -10.79 -22.63
C LEU A 352 11.89 -11.70 -23.64
N LYS A 353 12.57 -12.74 -23.15
CA LYS A 353 13.21 -13.77 -24.00
C LYS A 353 12.18 -14.59 -24.79
N GLU A 354 11.09 -15.00 -24.15
CA GLU A 354 9.98 -15.68 -24.83
C GLU A 354 9.39 -14.81 -25.96
N ARG A 355 9.38 -13.49 -25.76
CA ARG A 355 8.94 -12.50 -26.77
C ARG A 355 10.03 -12.17 -27.82
N LYS A 356 11.21 -12.78 -27.75
CA LYS A 356 12.37 -12.55 -28.63
C LYS A 356 12.88 -11.10 -28.61
N LEU A 357 12.92 -10.49 -27.42
CA LEU A 357 13.31 -9.09 -27.22
C LEU A 357 14.74 -8.92 -26.66
N ASP A 358 15.59 -9.95 -26.76
CA ASP A 358 16.94 -10.03 -26.20
C ASP A 358 17.82 -8.84 -26.58
N LYS A 359 17.79 -8.44 -27.86
CA LYS A 359 18.52 -7.26 -28.37
C LYS A 359 18.21 -5.99 -27.58
N TRP A 360 16.96 -5.82 -27.16
CA TRP A 360 16.54 -4.66 -26.38
C TRP A 360 16.94 -4.76 -24.91
N MET A 361 16.91 -5.98 -24.36
CA MET A 361 17.42 -6.23 -23.01
C MET A 361 18.91 -5.88 -22.89
N GLU A 362 19.73 -6.33 -23.85
CA GLU A 362 21.16 -5.99 -23.89
C GLU A 362 21.39 -4.48 -23.99
N ARG A 363 20.58 -3.78 -24.77
CA ARG A 363 20.66 -2.32 -24.90
C ARG A 363 20.32 -1.61 -23.60
N VAL A 364 19.39 -2.12 -22.81
CA VAL A 364 19.02 -1.56 -21.49
C VAL A 364 20.12 -1.79 -20.45
N ARG A 365 20.86 -2.91 -20.57
CA ARG A 365 21.92 -3.28 -19.62
C ARG A 365 23.20 -2.45 -19.78
N ARG A 366 23.47 -1.98 -21.00
CA ARG A 366 24.57 -1.03 -21.30
C ARG A 366 24.21 0.35 -20.79
#